data_AF-A0A960FGR6-F1
#
_entry.id   AF-A0A960FGR6-F1
#
_cell.length_a   1.000
_cell.length_b   1.000
_cell.length_c   1.000
_cell.angle_alpha   90.00
_cell.angle_beta   90.00
_cell.angle_gamma   90.00
#
_symmetry.space_group_name_H-M   'P 1'
#
loop_
_entity.id
_entity.type
_entity.pdbx_description
1 polymer ?
#
loop_
_entity_poly.entity_id
_entity_poly.type
_entity_poly.pdbx_seq_one_letter_code
_entity_poly.pdbx_strand_id
1 'polypeptide(L)'
;MTDHPGAGGPVERRAQLALLADGDLDIEGRMPWSSNATFLVNLCLDERRAQGIYKPLRGERPLWDFEPGLHRRELAAYHLSEAMGIDLVPPTVIRDGPLGEGSVQWFVDADHQQHYFTLHETRPDLYDDLRRIAVFDLVANNTDRKSGHVLIDHDDHTWGIDHGLCFAAEFKLRTVVWDFAGDPVAPELLTALAQIATAPPLQLAALLADDEVVAMQERAQWIVDHPVLPADHSGRRYPWPLV
;
A
#
# COMPACT_ATOMS: atom_id res chain seq x y z
N MET A 1 -14.29 21.14 4.77
CA MET A 1 -14.85 19.96 5.47
C MET A 1 -15.66 19.20 4.44
N THR A 2 -14.94 18.53 3.54
CA THR A 2 -15.49 17.65 2.53
C THR A 2 -15.29 16.25 3.07
N ASP A 3 -16.38 15.64 3.56
CA ASP A 3 -16.43 14.19 3.71
C ASP A 3 -16.19 13.62 2.32
N HIS A 4 -15.00 13.09 2.07
CA HIS A 4 -14.82 12.14 0.99
C HIS A 4 -15.64 10.90 1.35
N PRO A 5 -16.57 10.44 0.51
CA PRO A 5 -17.17 9.13 0.67
C PRO A 5 -16.10 8.10 0.28
N GLY A 6 -15.09 7.92 1.14
CA GLY A 6 -14.05 6.93 0.95
C GLY A 6 -14.61 5.52 1.14
N ALA A 7 -14.11 4.61 0.33
CA ALA A 7 -14.13 3.16 0.49
C ALA A 7 -14.68 2.65 1.83
N GLY A 8 -15.98 2.35 1.85
CA GLY A 8 -16.69 1.73 2.96
C GLY A 8 -16.37 2.24 4.36
N GLY A 9 -17.27 3.06 4.92
CA GLY A 9 -17.11 3.61 6.28
C GLY A 9 -16.77 2.56 7.37
N PRO A 10 -16.41 2.97 8.60
CA PRO A 10 -15.76 2.11 9.60
C PRO A 10 -16.44 0.76 9.92
N VAL A 11 -17.73 0.63 9.66
CA VAL A 11 -18.50 -0.62 9.79
C VAL A 11 -18.19 -1.60 8.66
N GLU A 12 -18.13 -1.10 7.42
CA GLU A 12 -17.78 -1.89 6.24
C GLU A 12 -16.33 -2.35 6.30
N ARG A 13 -15.39 -1.46 6.66
CA ARG A 13 -13.99 -1.83 6.91
C ARG A 13 -13.85 -2.99 7.90
N ARG A 14 -14.59 -2.95 9.01
CA ARG A 14 -14.61 -4.05 10.00
C ARG A 14 -15.19 -5.34 9.42
N ALA A 15 -16.23 -5.24 8.59
CA ALA A 15 -16.82 -6.40 7.93
C ALA A 15 -15.85 -7.03 6.91
N GLN A 16 -15.14 -6.21 6.13
CA GLN A 16 -14.09 -6.64 5.20
C GLN A 16 -12.97 -7.37 5.94
N LEU A 17 -12.44 -6.77 7.01
CA LEU A 17 -11.39 -7.40 7.83
C LEU A 17 -11.84 -8.72 8.47
N ALA A 18 -13.08 -8.80 8.96
CA ALA A 18 -13.63 -10.05 9.50
C ALA A 18 -13.74 -11.14 8.43
N LEU A 19 -14.23 -10.81 7.23
CA LEU A 19 -14.30 -11.76 6.12
C LEU A 19 -12.91 -12.21 5.66
N LEU A 20 -11.94 -11.29 5.60
CA LEU A 20 -10.55 -11.60 5.27
C LEU A 20 -9.87 -12.49 6.31
N ALA A 21 -10.15 -12.28 7.60
CA ALA A 21 -9.54 -13.03 8.70
C ALA A 21 -10.17 -14.41 8.90
N ASP A 22 -11.50 -14.48 8.88
CA ASP A 22 -12.25 -15.63 9.38
C ASP A 22 -13.01 -16.40 8.28
N GLY A 23 -13.15 -15.83 7.08
CA GLY A 23 -13.88 -16.49 5.99
C GLY A 23 -13.13 -17.68 5.40
N ASP A 24 -13.85 -18.72 4.99
CA ASP A 24 -13.31 -19.82 4.20
C ASP A 24 -12.64 -19.26 2.93
N LEU A 25 -11.42 -19.72 2.63
CA LEU A 25 -10.61 -19.23 1.52
C LEU A 25 -10.38 -20.35 0.49
N ASP A 26 -10.88 -20.13 -0.72
CA ASP A 26 -10.67 -21.02 -1.86
C ASP A 26 -9.87 -20.30 -2.96
N ILE A 27 -8.90 -20.99 -3.56
CA ILE A 27 -8.07 -20.41 -4.63
C ILE A 27 -8.83 -20.52 -5.95
N GLU A 28 -9.21 -19.38 -6.50
CA GLU A 28 -9.85 -19.30 -7.82
C GLU A 28 -8.81 -19.46 -8.94
N GLY A 29 -7.68 -18.77 -8.80
CA GLY A 29 -6.65 -18.78 -9.83
C GLY A 29 -5.40 -18.01 -9.44
N ARG A 30 -4.35 -18.18 -10.24
CA ARG A 30 -3.11 -17.40 -10.09
C ARG A 30 -3.20 -16.13 -10.93
N MET A 31 -2.84 -15.00 -10.32
CA MET A 31 -2.76 -13.73 -11.04
C MET A 31 -1.63 -13.78 -12.08
N PRO A 32 -1.88 -13.35 -13.32
CA PRO A 32 -0.87 -13.35 -14.37
C PRO A 32 0.22 -12.29 -14.08
N TRP A 33 1.40 -12.49 -14.67
CA TRP A 33 2.55 -11.57 -14.63
C TRP A 33 3.10 -11.16 -13.24
N SER A 34 2.68 -11.81 -12.16
CA SER A 34 3.28 -11.62 -10.84
C SER A 34 4.59 -12.42 -10.70
N SER A 35 5.66 -11.74 -10.26
CA SER A 35 6.94 -12.37 -9.94
C SER A 35 6.82 -13.34 -8.77
N ASN A 36 6.08 -12.97 -7.74
CA ASN A 36 5.75 -13.85 -6.62
C ASN A 36 4.49 -14.69 -6.93
N ALA A 37 4.22 -15.73 -6.15
CA ALA A 37 2.93 -16.41 -6.27
C ALA A 37 1.84 -15.52 -5.65
N THR A 38 0.96 -15.02 -6.49
CA THR A 38 -0.19 -14.17 -6.12
C THR A 38 -1.45 -14.84 -6.64
N PHE A 39 -2.45 -15.03 -5.78
CA PHE A 39 -3.66 -15.76 -6.10
C PHE A 39 -4.90 -14.90 -5.88
N LEU A 40 -5.84 -14.97 -6.83
CA LEU A 40 -7.21 -14.53 -6.60
C LEU A 40 -7.91 -15.62 -5.79
N VAL A 41 -8.56 -15.21 -4.72
CA VAL A 41 -9.25 -16.12 -3.80
C VAL A 41 -10.69 -15.69 -3.59
N ASN A 42 -11.58 -16.67 -3.46
CA ASN A 42 -12.95 -16.46 -3.00
C ASN A 42 -13.02 -16.64 -1.49
N LEU A 43 -13.66 -15.69 -0.82
CA LEU A 43 -13.86 -15.67 0.63
C LEU A 43 -15.34 -15.87 0.94
N CYS A 44 -15.64 -16.72 1.92
CA CYS A 44 -17.01 -16.94 2.39
C CYS A 44 -17.07 -16.95 3.91
N LEU A 45 -17.88 -16.08 4.51
CA LEU A 45 -18.18 -16.11 5.95
C LEU A 45 -19.69 -15.95 6.13
N ASP A 46 -20.34 -17.02 6.58
CA ASP A 46 -21.80 -17.15 6.57
C ASP A 46 -22.38 -16.93 5.15
N GLU A 47 -23.28 -15.96 4.98
CA GLU A 47 -23.85 -15.59 3.69
C GLU A 47 -23.01 -14.55 2.92
N ARG A 48 -21.98 -13.99 3.55
CA ARG A 48 -21.13 -12.95 2.93
C ARG A 48 -20.06 -13.58 2.06
N ARG A 49 -19.89 -13.00 0.88
CA ARG A 49 -18.91 -13.42 -0.12
C ARG A 49 -18.14 -12.21 -0.64
N ALA A 50 -16.85 -12.39 -0.86
CA ALA A 50 -16.00 -11.39 -1.50
C ALA A 50 -14.81 -12.08 -2.16
N GLN A 51 -14.04 -11.32 -2.94
CA GLN A 51 -12.75 -11.75 -3.45
C GLN A 51 -11.61 -11.13 -2.65
N GLY A 52 -10.47 -11.79 -2.66
CA GLY A 52 -9.24 -11.30 -2.08
C GLY A 52 -8.02 -11.66 -2.92
N ILE A 53 -6.90 -11.01 -2.61
CA ILE A 53 -5.58 -11.35 -3.12
C ILE A 53 -4.79 -12.03 -2.02
N TYR A 54 -4.37 -13.27 -2.27
CA TYR A 54 -3.57 -14.08 -1.35
C TYR A 54 -2.14 -14.22 -1.85
N LYS A 55 -1.17 -13.82 -1.01
CA LYS A 55 0.27 -13.91 -1.27
C LYS A 55 0.93 -14.78 -0.18
N PRO A 56 1.09 -16.11 -0.40
CA PRO A 56 1.73 -17.00 0.56
C PRO A 56 3.23 -16.74 0.69
N LEU A 57 3.77 -16.90 1.90
CA LEU A 57 5.21 -16.91 2.18
C LEU A 57 5.95 -17.92 1.29
N ARG A 58 5.39 -19.14 1.13
CA ARG A 58 5.98 -20.19 0.28
C ARG A 58 6.02 -19.83 -1.21
N GLY A 59 5.26 -18.81 -1.61
CA GLY A 59 5.19 -18.29 -2.97
C GLY A 59 6.20 -17.19 -3.26
N GLU A 60 6.94 -16.73 -2.25
CA GLU A 60 7.93 -15.67 -2.40
C GLU A 60 9.14 -16.16 -3.19
N ARG A 61 9.60 -15.34 -4.13
CA ARG A 61 10.89 -15.48 -4.78
C ARG A 61 11.92 -14.75 -3.93
N PRO A 62 13.04 -15.41 -3.55
CA PRO A 62 14.10 -14.75 -2.82
C PRO A 62 14.63 -13.53 -3.58
N LEU A 63 14.81 -12.43 -2.85
CA LEU A 63 15.46 -11.22 -3.32
C LEU A 63 16.76 -11.04 -2.57
N TRP A 64 17.79 -10.52 -3.25
CA TRP A 64 19.11 -10.35 -2.63
C TRP A 64 19.14 -9.19 -1.64
N ASP A 65 18.20 -8.25 -1.75
CA ASP A 65 18.15 -7.00 -1.00
C ASP A 65 16.91 -6.84 -0.11
N PHE A 66 16.11 -7.91 0.03
CA PHE A 66 14.95 -7.99 0.91
C PHE A 66 14.94 -9.34 1.65
N GLU A 67 14.74 -9.29 2.96
CA GLU A 67 14.52 -10.49 3.76
C GLU A 67 13.20 -11.18 3.37
N PRO A 68 13.11 -12.52 3.46
CA PRO A 68 11.86 -13.25 3.29
C PRO A 68 10.76 -12.75 4.24
N GLY A 69 9.50 -12.95 3.86
CA GLY A 69 8.34 -12.47 4.60
C GLY A 69 7.72 -11.20 4.00
N LEU A 70 7.76 -11.04 2.67
CA LEU A 70 7.16 -9.89 1.97
C LEU A 70 5.69 -9.68 2.30
N HIS A 71 4.94 -10.76 2.60
CA HIS A 71 3.56 -10.67 3.06
C HIS A 71 3.38 -9.83 4.34
N ARG A 72 4.39 -9.76 5.23
CA ARG A 72 4.38 -8.89 6.41
C ARG A 72 4.43 -7.42 6.03
N ARG A 73 5.17 -7.09 4.97
CA ARG A 73 5.28 -5.72 4.44
C ARG A 73 3.97 -5.23 3.83
N GLU A 74 3.16 -6.13 3.26
CA GLU A 74 1.79 -5.80 2.81
C GLU A 74 0.90 -5.37 3.99
N LEU A 75 0.93 -6.11 5.10
CA LEU A 75 0.18 -5.72 6.30
C LEU A 75 0.73 -4.44 6.94
N ALA A 76 2.05 -4.26 6.96
CA ALA A 76 2.69 -3.03 7.43
C ALA A 76 2.24 -1.82 6.60
N ALA A 77 2.16 -1.96 5.27
CA ALA A 77 1.66 -0.91 4.38
C ALA A 77 0.21 -0.54 4.68
N TYR A 78 -0.66 -1.53 4.93
CA TYR A 78 -2.03 -1.29 5.37
C TYR A 78 -2.07 -0.50 6.69
N HIS A 79 -1.32 -0.92 7.71
CA HIS A 79 -1.27 -0.21 8.98
C HIS A 79 -0.68 1.19 8.90
N LEU A 80 0.31 1.43 8.03
CA LEU A 80 0.83 2.77 7.78
C LEU A 80 -0.25 3.66 7.13
N SER A 81 -0.99 3.12 6.16
CA SER A 81 -2.06 3.84 5.48
C SER A 81 -3.16 4.28 6.45
N GLU A 82 -3.58 3.38 7.34
CA GLU A 82 -4.56 3.67 8.40
C GLU A 82 -4.01 4.70 9.40
N ALA A 83 -2.72 4.62 9.75
CA ALA A 83 -2.07 5.56 10.67
C ALA A 83 -1.97 6.97 10.06
N MET A 84 -1.82 7.07 8.74
CA MET A 84 -1.84 8.32 8.00
C MET A 84 -3.26 8.86 7.77
N GLY A 85 -4.28 8.04 7.95
CA GLY A 85 -5.68 8.41 7.71
C GLY A 85 -5.99 8.68 6.23
N ILE A 86 -5.25 8.06 5.31
CA ILE A 86 -5.39 8.29 3.86
C ILE A 86 -6.17 7.20 3.14
N ASP A 87 -6.46 6.09 3.83
CA ASP A 87 -7.24 4.97 3.31
C ASP A 87 -6.77 4.41 1.95
N LEU A 88 -5.46 4.49 1.69
CA LEU A 88 -4.86 4.18 0.40
C LEU A 88 -4.73 2.66 0.14
N VAL A 89 -4.42 1.89 1.17
CA VAL A 89 -4.07 0.47 1.01
C VAL A 89 -5.29 -0.38 1.35
N PRO A 90 -5.70 -1.33 0.49
CA PRO A 90 -6.87 -2.15 0.76
C PRO A 90 -6.73 -2.94 2.07
N PRO A 91 -7.85 -3.22 2.77
CA PRO A 91 -7.84 -3.98 4.01
C PRO A 91 -7.01 -5.26 3.85
N THR A 92 -6.08 -5.48 4.77
CA THR A 92 -5.11 -6.58 4.69
C THR A 92 -4.99 -7.29 6.02
N VAL A 93 -4.88 -8.61 6.00
CA VAL A 93 -4.59 -9.45 7.18
C VAL A 93 -3.49 -10.46 6.84
N ILE A 94 -2.89 -11.06 7.87
CA ILE A 94 -2.04 -12.25 7.74
C ILE A 94 -2.76 -13.42 8.39
N ARG A 95 -2.82 -14.56 7.70
CA ARG A 95 -3.37 -15.81 8.22
C ARG A 95 -2.86 -17.02 7.44
N ASP A 96 -3.14 -18.21 7.95
CA ASP A 96 -2.97 -19.45 7.21
C ASP A 96 -4.01 -19.57 6.09
N GLY A 97 -3.54 -19.92 4.89
CA GLY A 97 -4.36 -20.30 3.75
C GLY A 97 -3.95 -21.66 3.16
N PRO A 98 -4.54 -22.07 2.01
CA PRO A 98 -4.29 -23.37 1.39
C PRO A 98 -2.82 -23.66 1.04
N LEU A 99 -1.98 -22.62 0.98
CA LEU A 99 -0.55 -22.72 0.68
C LEU A 99 0.37 -22.30 1.84
N GLY A 100 -0.17 -22.23 3.07
CA GLY A 100 0.54 -21.82 4.29
C GLY A 100 0.21 -20.39 4.72
N GLU A 101 0.99 -19.82 5.63
CA GLU A 101 0.87 -18.42 6.04
C GLU A 101 1.09 -17.48 4.85
N GLY A 102 0.30 -16.40 4.78
CA GLY A 102 0.46 -15.32 3.81
C GLY A 102 -0.43 -14.13 4.12
N SER A 103 -0.29 -13.08 3.32
CA SER A 103 -1.20 -11.94 3.38
C SER A 103 -2.45 -12.24 2.56
N VAL A 104 -3.60 -11.83 3.08
CA VAL A 104 -4.89 -11.82 2.39
C VAL A 104 -5.37 -10.38 2.38
N GLN A 105 -5.43 -9.78 1.20
CA GLN A 105 -5.81 -8.39 0.97
C GLN A 105 -7.15 -8.34 0.24
N TRP A 106 -7.99 -7.36 0.56
CA TRP A 106 -9.25 -7.13 -0.14
C TRP A 106 -9.01 -6.94 -1.65
N PHE A 107 -9.80 -7.61 -2.48
CA PHE A 107 -9.74 -7.40 -3.92
C PHE A 107 -10.47 -6.10 -4.28
N VAL A 108 -9.76 -5.18 -4.91
CA VAL A 108 -10.35 -3.93 -5.43
C VAL A 108 -10.91 -4.19 -6.82
N ASP A 109 -12.22 -4.00 -6.97
CA ASP A 109 -12.89 -3.99 -8.28
C ASP A 109 -12.61 -2.64 -8.95
N ALA A 110 -11.54 -2.61 -9.74
CA ALA A 110 -10.97 -1.39 -10.31
C ALA A 110 -11.20 -1.30 -11.82
N ASP A 111 -11.23 -0.08 -12.36
CA ASP A 111 -11.12 0.11 -13.81
C ASP A 111 -9.69 -0.20 -14.28
N HIS A 112 -9.50 -1.42 -14.80
CA HIS A 112 -8.21 -1.89 -15.31
C HIS A 112 -7.73 -1.19 -16.60
N GLN A 113 -8.54 -0.30 -17.19
CA GLN A 113 -8.07 0.60 -18.25
C GLN A 113 -7.33 1.82 -17.70
N GLN A 114 -7.47 2.09 -16.40
CA GLN A 114 -6.81 3.18 -15.70
C GLN A 114 -5.57 2.69 -14.95
N HIS A 115 -4.57 3.55 -14.90
CA HIS A 115 -3.37 3.41 -14.09
C HIS A 115 -2.83 4.81 -13.79
N TYR A 116 -1.77 4.92 -12.98
CA TYR A 116 -1.24 6.22 -12.56
C TYR A 116 -1.10 7.26 -13.70
N PHE A 117 -0.52 6.88 -14.85
CA PHE A 117 -0.30 7.84 -15.94
C PHE A 117 -1.59 8.35 -16.58
N THR A 118 -2.60 7.48 -16.78
CA THR A 118 -3.89 7.91 -17.33
C THR A 118 -4.65 8.76 -16.33
N LEU A 119 -4.60 8.41 -15.05
CA LEU A 119 -5.21 9.20 -13.97
C LEU A 119 -4.57 10.59 -13.86
N HIS A 120 -3.24 10.65 -13.83
CA HIS A 120 -2.53 11.94 -13.80
C HIS A 120 -2.85 12.80 -15.03
N GLU A 121 -2.95 12.21 -16.22
CA GLU A 121 -3.26 12.99 -17.44
C GLU A 121 -4.72 13.47 -17.50
N THR A 122 -5.68 12.66 -17.02
CA THR A 122 -7.11 12.87 -17.30
C THR A 122 -7.97 13.23 -16.09
N ARG A 123 -7.45 13.09 -14.86
CA ARG A 123 -8.18 13.27 -13.60
C ARG A 123 -7.49 14.25 -12.64
N PRO A 124 -7.42 15.55 -12.99
CA PRO A 124 -6.85 16.58 -12.11
C PRO A 124 -7.58 16.72 -10.77
N ASP A 125 -8.83 16.26 -10.69
CA ASP A 125 -9.62 16.17 -9.46
C ASP A 125 -9.05 15.18 -8.43
N LEU A 126 -8.23 14.20 -8.87
CA LEU A 126 -7.60 13.20 -8.00
C LEU A 126 -6.18 13.57 -7.56
N TYR A 127 -5.68 14.75 -7.92
CA TYR A 127 -4.27 15.11 -7.65
C TYR A 127 -3.94 15.11 -6.16
N ASP A 128 -4.89 15.42 -5.28
CA ASP A 128 -4.65 15.36 -3.83
C ASP A 128 -4.48 13.92 -3.35
N ASP A 129 -5.20 12.95 -3.93
CA ASP A 129 -5.02 11.52 -3.66
C ASP A 129 -3.69 11.00 -4.22
N LEU A 130 -3.31 11.42 -5.41
CA LEU A 130 -2.02 11.07 -6.00
C LEU A 130 -0.84 11.66 -5.20
N ARG A 131 -0.98 12.87 -4.62
CA ARG A 131 -0.01 13.41 -3.66
C ARG A 131 0.06 12.58 -2.38
N ARG A 132 -1.07 12.11 -1.85
CA ARG A 132 -1.09 11.20 -0.69
C ARG A 132 -0.31 9.92 -0.97
N ILE A 133 -0.40 9.37 -2.18
CA ILE A 133 0.44 8.23 -2.62
C ILE A 133 1.92 8.59 -2.61
N ALA A 134 2.31 9.76 -3.14
CA ALA A 134 3.71 10.18 -3.14
C ALA A 134 4.28 10.29 -1.71
N VAL A 135 3.52 10.85 -0.78
CA VAL A 135 3.90 10.94 0.63
C VAL A 135 3.99 9.55 1.26
N PHE A 136 3.02 8.68 1.01
CA PHE A 136 3.04 7.29 1.49
C PHE A 136 4.28 6.54 0.99
N ASP A 137 4.56 6.60 -0.32
CA ASP A 137 5.71 5.92 -0.93
C ASP A 137 7.04 6.41 -0.33
N LEU A 138 7.14 7.70 -0.02
CA LEU A 138 8.33 8.27 0.61
C LEU A 138 8.55 7.72 2.02
N VAL A 139 7.52 7.68 2.86
CA VAL A 139 7.60 7.18 4.24
C VAL A 139 7.83 5.67 4.25
N ALA A 140 7.05 4.95 3.44
CA ALA A 140 7.16 3.51 3.25
C ALA A 140 8.44 3.11 2.51
N ASN A 141 9.17 4.06 1.89
CA ASN A 141 10.32 3.76 1.03
C ASN A 141 9.98 2.69 -0.02
N ASN A 142 8.87 2.89 -0.73
CA ASN A 142 8.38 1.94 -1.72
C ASN A 142 9.38 1.82 -2.88
N THR A 143 9.88 0.62 -3.12
CA THR A 143 10.92 0.38 -4.11
C THR A 143 10.40 -0.17 -5.44
N ASP A 144 9.07 -0.23 -5.62
CA ASP A 144 8.45 -0.80 -6.82
C ASP A 144 7.06 -0.23 -7.14
N ARG A 145 6.79 1.06 -6.87
CA ARG A 145 5.50 1.68 -7.26
C ARG A 145 5.44 1.86 -8.78
N LYS A 146 4.91 0.86 -9.48
CA LYS A 146 4.55 0.93 -10.91
C LYS A 146 3.21 1.64 -11.09
N SER A 147 2.94 2.09 -12.31
CA SER A 147 1.70 2.80 -12.61
C SER A 147 0.45 1.93 -12.41
N GLY A 148 0.51 0.64 -12.77
CA GLY A 148 -0.58 -0.32 -12.55
C GLY A 148 -0.80 -0.69 -11.07
N HIS A 149 0.04 -0.19 -10.15
CA HIS A 149 -0.16 -0.35 -8.71
C HIS A 149 -1.00 0.78 -8.10
N VAL A 150 -1.42 1.76 -8.92
CA VAL A 150 -2.37 2.81 -8.55
C VAL A 150 -3.67 2.50 -9.27
N LEU A 151 -4.69 2.13 -8.50
CA LEU A 151 -5.99 1.73 -9.01
C LEU A 151 -7.03 2.82 -8.70
N ILE A 152 -8.12 2.82 -9.46
CA ILE A 152 -9.32 3.58 -9.14
C ILE A 152 -10.53 2.63 -9.21
N ASP A 153 -11.40 2.69 -8.21
CA ASP A 153 -12.65 1.93 -8.23
C ASP A 153 -13.81 2.74 -8.84
N HIS A 154 -14.99 2.13 -8.86
CA HIS A 154 -16.19 2.73 -9.43
C HIS A 154 -16.73 3.94 -8.63
N ASP A 155 -16.27 4.15 -7.40
CA ASP A 155 -16.64 5.27 -6.54
C ASP A 155 -15.58 6.40 -6.57
N ASP A 156 -14.67 6.35 -7.56
CA ASP A 156 -13.53 7.27 -7.74
C ASP A 156 -12.52 7.26 -6.57
N HIS A 157 -12.51 6.20 -5.76
CA HIS A 157 -11.52 6.05 -4.70
C HIS A 157 -10.20 5.50 -5.26
N THR A 158 -9.09 6.16 -4.93
CA THR A 158 -7.77 5.78 -5.40
C THR A 158 -7.09 4.81 -4.42
N TRP A 159 -6.67 3.65 -4.91
CA TRP A 159 -6.00 2.63 -4.13
C TRP A 159 -4.53 2.45 -4.53
N GLY A 160 -3.69 2.10 -3.57
CA GLY A 160 -2.33 1.62 -3.76
C GLY A 160 -2.25 0.13 -3.45
N ILE A 161 -1.62 -0.66 -4.31
CA ILE A 161 -1.38 -2.09 -4.08
C ILE A 161 0.10 -2.45 -4.24
N ASP A 162 0.43 -3.70 -3.92
CA ASP A 162 1.76 -4.33 -4.08
C ASP A 162 2.89 -3.63 -3.29
N HIS A 163 2.83 -3.77 -1.97
CA HIS A 163 3.78 -3.16 -1.03
C HIS A 163 4.78 -4.14 -0.44
N GLY A 164 4.87 -5.35 -1.00
CA GLY A 164 5.87 -6.35 -0.59
C GLY A 164 7.30 -5.82 -0.61
N LEU A 165 7.61 -4.78 -1.40
CA LEU A 165 8.95 -4.16 -1.49
C LEU A 165 9.03 -2.76 -0.87
N CYS A 166 8.36 -2.57 0.28
CA CYS A 166 8.44 -1.36 1.11
C CYS A 166 9.28 -1.59 2.38
N PHE A 167 9.65 -0.52 3.07
CA PHE A 167 10.22 -0.44 4.42
C PHE A 167 11.69 -0.78 4.59
N ALA A 168 12.44 -1.03 3.51
CA ALA A 168 13.88 -1.19 3.62
C ALA A 168 14.51 -0.02 4.40
N ALA A 169 15.45 -0.34 5.31
CA ALA A 169 16.13 0.67 6.11
C ALA A 169 16.96 1.61 5.20
N GLU A 170 17.72 1.04 4.26
CA GLU A 170 18.40 1.81 3.22
C GLU A 170 17.38 2.49 2.28
N PHE A 171 17.60 3.78 2.00
CA PHE A 171 16.72 4.56 1.14
C PHE A 171 16.79 4.12 -0.33
N LYS A 172 15.73 3.48 -0.81
CA LYS A 172 15.64 2.77 -2.10
C LYS A 172 14.40 3.16 -2.91
N LEU A 173 13.71 4.24 -2.53
CA LEU A 173 12.48 4.71 -3.16
C LEU A 173 12.59 4.68 -4.69
N ARG A 174 11.66 3.96 -5.32
CA ARG A 174 11.42 3.92 -6.75
C ARG A 174 9.92 3.98 -7.00
N THR A 175 9.47 5.08 -7.56
CA THR A 175 8.05 5.35 -7.80
C THR A 175 7.85 6.02 -9.16
N VAL A 176 6.68 5.86 -9.76
CA VAL A 176 6.29 6.62 -10.95
C VAL A 176 5.68 7.98 -10.59
N VAL A 177 5.38 8.22 -9.31
CA VAL A 177 4.60 9.38 -8.81
C VAL A 177 5.48 10.62 -8.58
N TRP A 178 6.45 10.85 -9.46
CA TRP A 178 7.39 11.98 -9.34
C TRP A 178 6.84 13.31 -9.85
N ASP A 179 5.69 13.31 -10.53
CA ASP A 179 5.08 14.53 -11.11
C ASP A 179 4.72 15.59 -10.07
N PHE A 180 4.57 15.18 -8.80
CA PHE A 180 4.27 16.06 -7.66
C PHE A 180 5.51 16.54 -6.90
N ALA A 181 6.72 16.31 -7.42
CA ALA A 181 7.93 16.82 -6.79
C ALA A 181 7.90 18.36 -6.67
N GLY A 182 8.22 18.88 -5.49
CA GLY A 182 8.16 20.30 -5.18
C GLY A 182 6.80 20.78 -4.66
N ASP A 183 5.77 19.94 -4.68
CA ASP A 183 4.47 20.29 -4.11
C ASP A 183 4.50 20.25 -2.57
N PRO A 184 3.71 21.11 -1.90
CA PRO A 184 3.62 21.11 -0.44
C PRO A 184 2.91 19.85 0.07
N VAL A 185 3.34 19.36 1.23
CA VAL A 185 2.66 18.27 1.93
C VAL A 185 1.50 18.85 2.74
N ALA A 186 0.32 18.24 2.62
CA ALA A 186 -0.89 18.71 3.27
C ALA A 186 -0.77 18.70 4.82
N PRO A 187 -1.27 19.73 5.54
CA PRO A 187 -1.11 19.82 7.00
C PRO A 187 -1.65 18.62 7.80
N GLU A 188 -2.73 18.00 7.33
CA GLU A 188 -3.29 16.79 7.93
C GLU A 188 -2.31 15.61 7.86
N LEU A 189 -1.56 15.47 6.76
CA LEU A 189 -0.52 14.45 6.64
C LEU A 189 0.65 14.76 7.56
N LEU A 190 1.09 16.01 7.64
CA LEU A 190 2.17 16.41 8.56
C LEU A 190 1.83 16.08 10.02
N THR A 191 0.56 16.22 10.41
CA THR A 191 0.10 15.84 11.75
C THR A 191 0.24 14.34 11.99
N ALA A 192 -0.20 13.51 11.05
CA ALA A 192 -0.07 12.07 11.15
C ALA A 192 1.40 11.62 11.12
N LEU A 193 2.22 12.22 10.25
CA LEU A 193 3.65 11.94 10.13
C LEU A 193 4.42 12.31 11.40
N ALA A 194 4.08 13.40 12.07
CA ALA A 194 4.69 13.77 13.36
C ALA A 194 4.39 12.72 14.45
N GLN A 195 3.19 12.13 14.45
CA GLN A 195 2.83 11.03 15.34
C GLN A 195 3.63 9.77 15.01
N ILE A 196 3.70 9.39 13.74
CA ILE A 196 4.47 8.23 13.26
C ILE A 196 5.96 8.39 13.57
N ALA A 197 6.53 9.58 13.35
CA ALA A 197 7.92 9.90 13.66
C ALA A 197 8.25 9.73 15.15
N THR A 198 7.32 10.09 16.04
CA THR A 198 7.52 10.00 17.49
C THR A 198 7.29 8.58 18.01
N ALA A 199 6.19 7.96 17.60
CA ALA A 199 5.75 6.66 18.10
C ALA A 199 4.82 6.00 17.06
N PRO A 200 5.37 5.19 16.13
CA PRO A 200 4.54 4.48 15.16
C PRO A 200 3.62 3.48 15.89
N PRO A 201 2.44 3.16 15.33
CA PRO A 201 1.55 2.19 15.93
C PRO A 201 2.26 0.85 16.18
N LEU A 202 2.02 0.25 17.34
CA LEU A 202 2.69 -1.00 17.73
C LEU A 202 2.48 -2.14 16.71
N GLN A 203 1.27 -2.23 16.15
CA GLN A 203 0.92 -3.22 15.12
C GLN A 203 1.72 -3.04 13.81
N LEU A 204 2.14 -1.81 13.50
CA LEU A 204 3.02 -1.52 12.38
C LEU A 204 4.47 -1.87 12.73
N ALA A 205 4.96 -1.36 13.87
CA ALA A 205 6.34 -1.57 14.30
C ALA A 205 6.68 -3.06 14.50
N ALA A 206 5.76 -3.86 15.02
CA ALA A 206 5.96 -5.30 15.26
C ALA A 206 6.14 -6.13 13.96
N LEU A 207 5.79 -5.56 12.80
CA LEU A 207 5.92 -6.24 11.50
C LEU A 207 7.28 -6.02 10.85
N LEU A 208 8.03 -5.01 11.30
CA LEU A 208 9.29 -4.55 10.72
C LEU A 208 10.47 -4.88 11.63
N ALA A 209 11.69 -4.85 11.09
CA ALA A 209 12.91 -4.89 11.91
C ALA A 209 13.16 -3.52 12.59
N ASP A 210 13.92 -3.51 13.69
CA ASP A 210 14.17 -2.30 14.48
C ASP A 210 14.77 -1.15 13.63
N ASP A 211 15.69 -1.47 12.73
CA ASP A 211 16.32 -0.49 11.83
C ASP A 211 15.36 0.02 10.75
N GLU A 212 14.45 -0.82 10.26
CA GLU A 212 13.37 -0.42 9.34
C GLU A 212 12.37 0.53 10.02
N VAL A 213 12.03 0.27 11.29
CA VAL A 213 11.17 1.16 12.10
C VAL A 213 11.85 2.52 12.27
N VAL A 214 13.11 2.53 12.69
CA VAL A 214 13.88 3.78 12.86
C VAL A 214 13.96 4.55 11.55
N ALA A 215 14.30 3.88 10.43
CA ALA A 215 14.39 4.53 9.13
C ALA A 215 13.04 5.09 8.65
N MET A 216 11.92 4.41 8.93
CA MET A 216 10.58 4.92 8.65
C MET A 216 10.27 6.18 9.48
N GLN A 217 10.60 6.18 10.77
CA GLN A 217 10.43 7.33 11.65
C GLN A 217 11.27 8.52 11.19
N GLU A 218 12.53 8.29 10.82
CA GLU A 218 13.42 9.32 10.29
C GLU A 218 12.88 9.93 8.99
N ARG A 219 12.36 9.11 8.07
CA ARG A 219 11.70 9.60 6.85
C ARG A 219 10.46 10.42 7.15
N ALA A 220 9.61 9.98 8.08
CA ALA A 220 8.44 10.74 8.51
C ALA A 220 8.85 12.09 9.13
N GLN A 221 9.86 12.09 10.01
CA GLN A 221 10.38 13.30 10.64
C GLN A 221 10.97 14.27 9.60
N TRP A 222 11.72 13.75 8.63
CA TRP A 222 12.30 14.56 7.56
C TRP A 222 11.23 15.31 6.76
N ILE A 223 10.08 14.68 6.48
CA ILE A 223 8.95 15.34 5.80
C ILE A 223 8.30 16.40 6.69
N VAL A 224 8.21 16.17 8.01
CA VAL A 224 7.70 17.17 8.96
C VAL A 224 8.59 18.40 8.99
N ASP A 225 9.91 18.21 8.98
CA ASP A 225 10.89 19.31 8.99
C ASP A 225 11.01 20.01 7.63
N HIS A 226 10.66 19.30 6.54
CA HIS A 226 10.71 19.76 5.16
C HIS A 226 9.40 19.44 4.43
N PRO A 227 8.34 20.24 4.62
CA PRO A 227 6.96 19.90 4.20
C PRO A 227 6.71 20.11 2.70
N VAL A 228 7.61 19.58 1.88
CA VAL A 228 7.61 19.64 0.41
C VAL A 228 8.08 18.28 -0.12
N LEU A 229 7.38 17.75 -1.13
CA LEU A 229 7.76 16.49 -1.77
C LEU A 229 9.15 16.63 -2.44
N PRO A 230 10.10 15.72 -2.18
CA PRO A 230 11.44 15.80 -2.76
C PRO A 230 11.42 15.51 -4.26
N ALA A 231 12.39 16.07 -4.97
CA ALA A 231 12.64 15.76 -6.38
C ALA A 231 13.75 14.71 -6.53
N ASP A 232 13.57 13.73 -7.42
CA ASP A 232 14.67 12.87 -7.87
C ASP A 232 15.50 13.58 -8.95
N HIS A 233 16.67 14.09 -8.57
CA HIS A 233 17.62 14.65 -9.53
C HIS A 233 18.47 13.60 -10.26
N SER A 234 18.41 12.33 -9.85
CA SER A 234 19.21 11.26 -10.45
C SER A 234 18.59 10.70 -11.74
N GLY A 235 17.26 10.77 -11.87
CA GLY A 235 16.50 10.13 -12.95
C GLY A 235 16.52 8.60 -12.89
N ARG A 236 16.96 8.02 -11.77
CA ARG A 236 17.15 6.57 -11.60
C ARG A 236 16.16 5.95 -10.61
N ARG A 237 15.33 6.76 -9.96
CA ARG A 237 14.35 6.30 -8.95
C ARG A 237 13.00 5.93 -9.55
N TYR A 238 13.02 5.25 -10.69
CA TYR A 238 11.83 4.68 -11.32
C TYR A 238 11.85 3.14 -11.17
N PRO A 239 10.70 2.49 -10.97
CA PRO A 239 10.62 1.04 -11.01
C PRO A 239 10.81 0.54 -12.44
N TRP A 240 10.99 -0.77 -12.59
CA TRP A 240 10.98 -1.41 -13.90
C TRP A 240 10.15 -2.70 -13.89
N PRO A 241 9.25 -2.91 -14.87
CA PRO A 241 8.74 -1.91 -15.83
C PRO A 241 7.97 -0.76 -15.16
N LEU A 242 7.60 0.26 -15.95
CA LEU A 242 6.79 1.40 -15.45
C LEU A 242 5.29 1.07 -15.35
N VAL A 243 4.81 0.10 -16.12
CA VAL A 243 3.43 -0.41 -16.13
C VAL A 243 3.47 -1.90 -15.83
#